data_AF-A0A929PW24-F1
#
_entry.id   AF-A0A929PW24-F1
#
_cell.length_a   1.000
_cell.length_b   1.000
_cell.length_c   1.000
_cell.angle_alpha   90.00
_cell.angle_beta   90.00
_cell.angle_gamma   90.00
#
_symmetry.space_group_name_H-M   'P 1'
#
loop_
_entity.id
_entity.type
_entity.pdbx_description
1 polymer ?
#
loop_
_entity_poly.entity_id
_entity_poly.type
_entity_poly.pdbx_seq_one_letter_code
_entity_poly.pdbx_strand_id
1 'polypeptide(L)'
;MTETGKLILKLTVLTVPALILFCTLYPWQKEGSSIGGGGYDLSELVYSGCFTLFVVCWNVWVFVALLSAKTDAAKLNNKILLAIGVVVMVAVAVWFFRQLR
;
A
#
# COMPACT_ATOMS: atom_id res chain seq x y z
N MET A 1 1.02 -10.73 23.97
CA MET A 1 0.27 -9.99 22.92
C MET A 1 -0.66 -10.98 22.24
N THR A 2 -1.97 -10.76 22.30
CA THR A 2 -2.99 -11.68 21.74
C THR A 2 -2.89 -11.76 20.22
N GLU A 3 -3.36 -12.85 19.62
CA GLU A 3 -3.34 -13.04 18.15
C GLU A 3 -4.09 -11.92 17.42
N THR A 4 -5.18 -11.42 18.02
CA THR A 4 -5.91 -10.24 17.55
C THR A 4 -5.07 -8.98 17.58
N GLY A 5 -4.26 -8.77 18.64
CA GLY A 5 -3.37 -7.61 18.75
C GLY A 5 -2.26 -7.60 17.70
N LYS A 6 -1.74 -8.78 17.32
CA LYS A 6 -0.76 -8.90 16.22
C LYS A 6 -1.39 -8.62 14.86
N LEU A 7 -2.65 -9.03 14.66
CA LEU A 7 -3.41 -8.75 13.46
C LEU A 7 -3.66 -7.26 13.30
N ILE A 8 -4.14 -6.60 14.36
CA ILE A 8 -4.39 -5.16 14.38
C ILE A 8 -3.10 -4.40 14.12
N LEU A 9 -1.99 -4.75 14.78
CA LEU A 9 -0.71 -4.09 14.54
C LEU A 9 -0.28 -4.20 13.08
N LYS A 10 -0.40 -5.39 12.50
CA LYS A 10 -0.10 -5.56 11.08
C LYS A 10 -1.02 -4.67 10.25
N LEU A 11 -2.32 -4.75 10.45
CA LEU A 11 -3.26 -3.93 9.70
C LEU A 11 -2.92 -2.43 9.77
N THR A 12 -2.64 -1.92 10.98
CA THR A 12 -2.29 -0.52 11.23
C THR A 12 -1.01 -0.09 10.52
N VAL A 13 0.03 -0.93 10.50
CA VAL A 13 1.27 -0.58 9.79
C VAL A 13 1.05 -0.52 8.27
N LEU A 14 0.05 -1.19 7.71
CA LEU A 14 -0.36 -0.98 6.32
C LEU A 14 -1.24 0.27 6.15
N THR A 15 -2.30 0.40 6.94
CA THR A 15 -3.31 1.43 6.73
C THR A 15 -2.82 2.84 7.04
N VAL A 16 -1.96 3.03 8.03
CA VAL A 16 -1.49 4.38 8.40
C VAL A 16 -0.62 4.99 7.30
N PRO A 17 0.43 4.32 6.78
CA PRO A 17 1.21 4.85 5.66
C PRO A 17 0.40 4.95 4.37
N ALA A 18 -0.51 3.99 4.13
CA ALA A 18 -1.40 4.03 2.97
C ALA A 18 -2.34 5.24 3.00
N LEU A 19 -2.93 5.57 4.15
CA LEU A 19 -3.77 6.74 4.33
C LEU A 19 -2.99 8.04 4.15
N ILE A 20 -1.79 8.13 4.75
CA ILE A 20 -0.93 9.31 4.60
C ILE A 20 -0.60 9.52 3.12
N LEU A 21 -0.13 8.48 2.44
CA LEU A 21 0.23 8.54 1.03
C LEU A 21 -0.98 8.84 0.15
N PHE A 22 -2.13 8.23 0.41
CA PHE A 22 -3.37 8.49 -0.30
C PHE A 22 -3.85 9.95 -0.12
N CYS A 23 -3.82 10.47 1.11
CA CYS A 23 -4.17 11.86 1.39
C CYS A 23 -3.20 12.87 0.76
N THR A 24 -1.92 12.52 0.61
CA THR A 24 -0.94 13.37 -0.08
C THR A 24 -1.00 13.26 -1.59
N LEU A 25 -1.43 12.10 -2.11
CA LEU A 25 -1.50 11.81 -3.55
C LEU A 25 -2.81 12.22 -4.19
N TYR A 26 -3.93 12.23 -3.47
CA TYR A 26 -5.19 12.77 -3.99
C TYR A 26 -5.04 14.28 -4.07
N PRO A 27 -4.82 14.85 -5.27
CA PRO A 27 -4.88 16.29 -5.41
C PRO A 27 -6.35 16.60 -5.20
N TRP A 28 -6.68 17.29 -4.12
CA TRP A 28 -7.88 18.11 -4.09
C TRP A 28 -7.87 18.87 -5.42
N GLN A 29 -8.79 18.54 -6.33
CA GLN A 29 -8.81 19.05 -7.71
C GLN A 29 -8.49 20.54 -7.69
N LYS A 30 -7.25 20.90 -8.01
CA LYS A 30 -6.93 22.26 -8.42
C LYS A 30 -7.25 22.30 -9.90
N GLU A 31 -8.54 22.42 -10.20
CA GLU A 31 -8.96 23.14 -11.39
C GLU A 31 -8.26 24.51 -11.33
N GLY A 32 -7.22 24.69 -12.14
CA GLY A 32 -6.64 26.02 -12.33
C GLY A 32 -5.13 26.07 -12.40
N SER A 33 -4.67 26.48 -13.58
CA SER A 33 -3.40 27.17 -13.81
C SER A 33 -2.14 26.31 -14.00
N SER A 34 -2.13 25.50 -15.07
CA SER A 34 -0.88 25.25 -15.80
C SER A 34 -0.61 26.45 -16.71
N ILE A 35 0.09 27.46 -16.18
CA ILE A 35 0.77 28.48 -16.99
C ILE A 35 2.23 28.05 -17.04
N GLY A 36 2.62 27.40 -18.13
CA GLY A 36 4.03 27.18 -18.47
C GLY A 36 4.52 25.74 -18.33
N GLY A 37 4.50 25.02 -19.45
CA GLY A 37 5.56 24.08 -19.84
C GLY A 37 5.68 22.77 -19.07
N GLY A 38 5.11 21.69 -19.63
CA GLY A 38 5.75 20.37 -19.68
C GLY A 38 6.27 19.72 -18.39
N GLY A 39 5.77 20.13 -17.22
CA GLY A 39 6.14 19.53 -15.95
C GLY A 39 5.38 18.23 -15.75
N TYR A 40 5.99 17.09 -16.11
CA TYR A 40 5.62 15.84 -15.47
C TYR A 40 5.73 16.04 -13.97
N ASP A 41 4.63 15.84 -13.24
CA ASP A 41 4.66 15.89 -11.79
C ASP A 41 5.39 14.63 -11.29
N LEU A 42 6.73 14.66 -11.36
CA LEU A 42 7.61 13.58 -10.89
C LEU A 42 7.28 13.21 -9.44
N SER A 43 6.73 14.14 -8.68
CA SER A 43 6.27 13.90 -7.33
C SER A 43 5.26 12.76 -7.30
N GLU A 44 4.25 12.76 -8.17
CA GLU A 44 3.19 11.75 -8.21
C GLU A 44 3.73 10.37 -8.63
N LEU A 45 4.69 10.33 -9.56
CA LEU A 45 5.37 9.10 -9.97
C LEU A 45 6.27 8.54 -8.85
N VAL A 46 7.02 9.40 -8.16
CA VAL A 46 7.89 9.00 -7.05
C VAL A 46 7.06 8.52 -5.85
N TYR A 47 5.99 9.21 -5.49
CA TYR A 47 5.10 8.82 -4.40
C TYR A 47 4.37 7.51 -4.70
N SER A 48 3.84 7.32 -5.91
CA SER A 48 3.21 6.05 -6.31
C SER A 48 4.21 4.89 -6.38
N GLY A 49 5.44 5.14 -6.86
CA GLY A 49 6.54 4.17 -6.84
C GLY A 49 6.94 3.75 -5.41
N CYS A 50 7.15 4.72 -4.52
CA CYS A 50 7.44 4.48 -3.10
C CYS A 50 6.31 3.70 -2.42
N PHE A 51 5.05 4.03 -2.70
CA PHE A 51 3.90 3.31 -2.16
C PHE A 51 3.83 1.86 -2.68
N THR A 52 4.13 1.66 -3.96
CA THR A 52 4.22 0.32 -4.57
C THR A 52 5.27 -0.53 -3.85
N LEU A 53 6.49 0.00 -3.67
CA LEU A 53 7.56 -0.69 -2.95
C LEU A 53 7.17 -1.00 -1.50
N PHE A 54 6.54 -0.05 -0.81
CA PHE A 54 6.05 -0.24 0.55
C PHE A 54 5.05 -1.41 0.62
N VAL A 55 4.08 -1.47 -0.28
CA VAL A 55 3.09 -2.55 -0.37
C VAL A 55 3.74 -3.89 -0.71
N VAL A 56 4.78 -3.91 -1.55
CA VAL A 56 5.56 -5.13 -1.82
C VAL A 56 6.26 -5.63 -0.56
N CYS A 57 7.00 -4.76 0.14
CA CYS A 57 7.67 -5.10 1.41
C CYS A 57 6.66 -5.58 2.46
N TRP A 58 5.50 -4.94 2.52
CA TRP A 58 4.39 -5.32 3.39
C TRP A 58 3.93 -6.76 3.13
N ASN A 59 3.67 -7.10 1.86
CA ASN A 59 3.23 -8.43 1.47
C ASN A 59 4.30 -9.48 1.79
N VAL A 60 5.58 -9.19 1.54
CA VAL A 60 6.69 -10.08 1.90
C VAL A 60 6.71 -10.33 3.41
N TRP A 61 6.53 -9.28 4.23
CA TRP A 61 6.48 -9.45 5.68
C TRP A 61 5.28 -10.31 6.11
N VAL A 62 4.08 -10.04 5.60
CA VAL A 62 2.89 -10.85 5.91
C VAL A 62 3.08 -12.31 5.47
N PHE A 63 3.73 -12.53 4.33
CA PHE A 63 4.05 -13.87 3.82
C PHE A 63 5.03 -14.62 4.74
N VAL A 64 6.12 -13.98 5.16
CA VAL A 64 7.06 -14.56 6.14
C VAL A 64 6.34 -14.88 7.46
N ALA A 65 5.42 -14.01 7.88
CA ALA A 65 4.63 -14.25 9.09
C ALA A 65 3.62 -15.40 8.93
N LEU A 66 3.09 -15.62 7.72
CA LEU A 66 2.27 -16.79 7.39
C LEU A 66 3.07 -18.08 7.51
N LEU A 67 4.30 -18.11 6.97
CA LEU A 67 5.20 -19.26 7.08
C LEU A 67 5.60 -19.57 8.53
N SER A 68 5.75 -18.52 9.35
CA SER A 68 6.14 -18.63 10.76
C SER A 68 4.96 -18.93 11.70
N ALA A 69 3.73 -18.97 11.19
CA ALA A 69 2.52 -19.16 12.00
C ALA A 69 2.39 -20.63 12.46
N LYS A 70 2.43 -20.83 13.78
CA LYS A 70 2.32 -22.17 14.39
C LYS A 70 0.88 -22.60 14.69
N THR A 71 -0.06 -21.66 14.75
CA THR A 71 -1.48 -21.93 15.06
C THR A 71 -2.36 -21.73 13.83
N ASP A 72 -3.44 -22.51 13.72
CA ASP A 72 -4.36 -22.43 12.59
C ASP A 72 -5.07 -21.07 12.52
N ALA A 73 -5.38 -20.47 13.67
CA ALA A 73 -5.93 -19.12 13.76
C ALA A 73 -4.95 -18.07 13.20
N ALA A 74 -3.66 -18.15 13.54
CA ALA A 74 -2.64 -17.24 13.02
C ALA A 74 -2.42 -17.43 11.51
N LYS A 75 -2.48 -18.68 11.02
CA LYS A 75 -2.40 -18.99 9.59
C LYS A 75 -3.58 -18.40 8.82
N LEU A 76 -4.81 -18.58 9.31
CA LEU A 76 -6.00 -18.03 8.68
C LEU A 76 -5.94 -16.50 8.63
N ASN A 77 -5.58 -15.86 9.74
CA ASN A 77 -5.42 -14.40 9.81
C ASN A 77 -4.38 -13.89 8.82
N ASN A 78 -3.20 -14.52 8.77
CA ASN A 78 -2.15 -14.12 7.84
C ASN A 78 -2.53 -14.40 6.37
N LYS A 79 -3.29 -15.46 6.07
CA LYS A 79 -3.85 -15.70 4.74
C LYS A 79 -4.80 -14.59 4.30
N ILE A 80 -5.70 -14.15 5.19
CA ILE A 80 -6.63 -13.05 4.90
C ILE A 80 -5.85 -11.75 4.68
N LEU A 81 -4.87 -11.44 5.54
CA LEU A 81 -4.02 -10.25 5.36
C LEU A 81 -3.23 -10.30 4.06
N LEU A 82 -2.74 -11.47 3.65
CA LEU A 82 -2.02 -11.64 2.39
C LEU A 82 -2.97 -11.39 1.20
N ALA A 83 -4.19 -11.92 1.24
CA ALA A 83 -5.19 -11.68 0.20
C ALA A 83 -5.50 -10.18 0.06
N ILE A 84 -5.71 -9.47 1.17
CA ILE A 84 -5.90 -8.02 1.18
C ILE A 84 -4.66 -7.32 0.60
N GLY A 85 -3.46 -7.72 1.05
CA GLY A 85 -2.20 -7.15 0.57
C GLY A 85 -2.00 -7.33 -0.94
N VAL A 86 -2.40 -8.47 -1.51
CA VAL A 86 -2.35 -8.73 -2.96
C VAL A 86 -3.34 -7.85 -3.71
N VAL A 87 -4.58 -7.71 -3.21
CA VAL A 87 -5.58 -6.82 -3.83
C VAL A 87 -5.07 -5.38 -3.85
N VAL A 88 -4.50 -4.89 -2.73
CA VAL A 88 -3.89 -3.57 -2.65
C VAL A 88 -2.71 -3.45 -3.63
N MET A 89 -1.86 -4.47 -3.74
CA MET A 89 -0.74 -4.47 -4.68
C MET A 89 -1.21 -4.33 -6.13
N VAL A 90 -2.26 -5.05 -6.53
CA VAL A 90 -2.82 -4.94 -7.88
C VAL A 90 -3.38 -3.53 -8.11
N ALA A 91 -4.14 -2.98 -7.17
CA ALA A 91 -4.69 -1.63 -7.29
C ALA A 91 -3.60 -0.57 -7.45
N VAL A 92 -2.54 -0.66 -6.63
CA VAL A 92 -1.41 0.27 -6.67
C VAL A 92 -0.57 0.09 -7.93
N ALA A 93 -0.35 -1.14 -8.39
CA ALA A 93 0.34 -1.39 -9.65
C ALA A 93 -0.43 -0.81 -10.84
N VAL A 94 -1.75 -0.98 -10.89
CA VAL A 94 -2.61 -0.38 -11.92
C VAL A 94 -2.50 1.15 -11.89
N TRP A 95 -2.51 1.76 -10.69
CA TRP A 95 -2.30 3.20 -10.54
C TRP A 95 -0.93 3.62 -11.08
N PHE A 96 0.14 2.95 -10.65
CA PHE A 96 1.51 3.26 -11.06
C PHE A 96 1.71 3.15 -12.58
N PHE A 97 1.22 2.07 -13.20
CA PHE A 97 1.30 1.90 -14.66
C PHE A 97 0.47 2.92 -15.43
N ARG A 98 -0.62 3.44 -14.84
CA ARG A 98 -1.40 4.53 -15.43
C ARG A 98 -0.61 5.84 -15.46
N GLN A 99 0.26 6.10 -14.47
CA GLN A 99 1.12 7.30 -14.47
C GLN A 99 2.29 7.23 -15.46
N LEU A 100 2.64 6.03 -15.93
CA LEU A 100 3.70 5.80 -16.91
C LEU A 100 3.24 5.96 -18.37
N ARG A 101 1.92 6.06 -18.61
CA ARG A 101 1.33 6.26 -19.93
C ARG A 101 0.90 7.71 -20.13
#